data_AF-A0A382IBF4-F1
#
_entry.id   AF-A0A382IBF4-F1
#
_cell.length_a   1.000
_cell.length_b   1.000
_cell.length_c   1.000
_cell.angle_alpha   90.00
_cell.angle_beta   90.00
_cell.angle_gamma   90.00
#
_symmetry.space_group_name_H-M   'P 1'
#
loop_
_entity.id
_entity.type
_entity.pdbx_description
1 polymer ?
#
loop_
_entity_poly.entity_id
_entity_poly.type
_entity_poly.pdbx_seq_one_letter_code
_entity_poly.pdbx_strand_id
1 'polypeptide(L)'
;KVNALSTLGSPSSAGDTAKTIVRLSNIGTTTLKYKSPSSLSYFDSSTVSPGDDASTIVDLMSSNPSVFVVKSRARIDGRGTLESGMSIGGKYRMLSPFEVIMGPMTFISVTNTPVPEMDHTNRNNIRATMQSASMDFTIENKIPSGGDLSMLMSNIPFFPLDTTITALSAYKDSLVIKKGWSSSDSVYIVSKCDSLNPEIGNYYIFEVMDDFSDCIDGMSYIVKTKGLGLDTVVSYVDTLLKIPLPEPISFHPVTNSGAHAGQVKQGGFATYSSPLTTARIRLMTSPQQPYMAPRFFLKGSNGKKVYFSTADYLDINSNVTFTLSSTGMTSTVPPEIVVKYPNGGQTISKDSTVMIKWKSYGNVDSVNVDYFAGTKPDVNTDEGWTSIAKEVKNVDSLSWTPASTNGINSMAESLRDSIRIRVKSTNGKSRDMSGWYFEISHGGSSEV
;
A
#
# COMPACT_ATOMS: atom_id res chain seq x y z
N LYS A 1 -26.29 -20.44 14.52
CA LYS A 1 -26.87 -20.85 15.83
C LYS A 1 -26.34 -22.23 16.16
N VAL A 2 -25.78 -22.45 17.35
CA VAL A 2 -25.23 -23.75 17.76
C VAL A 2 -26.16 -24.36 18.81
N ASN A 3 -26.57 -25.61 18.61
CA ASN A 3 -27.44 -26.32 19.54
C ASN A 3 -26.61 -27.38 20.28
N ALA A 4 -26.71 -27.40 21.60
CA ALA A 4 -26.05 -28.38 22.46
C ALA A 4 -27.12 -29.13 23.26
N LEU A 5 -27.48 -30.34 22.81
CA LEU A 5 -28.40 -31.20 23.54
C LEU A 5 -27.60 -32.20 24.37
N SER A 6 -27.95 -32.32 25.64
CA SER A 6 -27.25 -33.17 26.61
C SER A 6 -28.23 -33.69 27.65
N THR A 7 -27.92 -34.86 28.21
CA THR A 7 -28.57 -35.36 29.42
C THR A 7 -27.80 -34.89 30.64
N LEU A 8 -28.51 -34.49 31.70
CA LEU A 8 -27.90 -34.14 32.97
C LEU A 8 -27.57 -35.42 33.75
N GLY A 9 -26.44 -35.44 34.45
CA GLY A 9 -26.12 -36.49 35.41
C GLY A 9 -27.02 -36.46 36.63
N SER A 10 -27.28 -37.63 37.20
CA SER A 10 -28.00 -37.81 38.46
C SER A 10 -27.03 -38.06 39.62
N PRO A 11 -27.36 -37.58 40.84
CA PRO A 11 -26.59 -37.89 42.03
C PRO A 11 -26.70 -39.38 42.39
N SER A 12 -25.74 -39.91 43.15
CA SER A 12 -25.77 -41.32 43.59
C SER A 12 -26.77 -41.56 44.72
N SER A 13 -27.10 -40.51 45.48
CA SER A 13 -28.06 -40.54 46.59
C SER A 13 -29.15 -39.50 46.35
N ALA A 14 -30.38 -39.81 46.76
CA ALA A 14 -31.48 -38.86 46.72
C ALA A 14 -31.16 -37.63 47.60
N GLY A 15 -31.46 -36.42 47.11
CA GLY A 15 -31.19 -35.15 47.79
C GLY A 15 -29.76 -34.59 47.63
N ASP A 16 -28.85 -35.34 47.00
CA ASP A 16 -27.46 -34.88 46.76
C ASP A 16 -27.33 -34.09 45.45
N THR A 17 -26.21 -33.39 45.27
CA THR A 17 -25.92 -32.56 44.08
C THR A 17 -25.06 -33.33 43.08
N ALA A 18 -25.43 -33.31 41.79
CA ALA A 18 -24.58 -33.79 40.70
C ALA A 18 -23.99 -32.62 39.89
N LYS A 19 -22.85 -32.86 39.22
CA LYS A 19 -22.22 -31.89 38.32
C LYS A 19 -22.18 -32.46 36.90
N THR A 20 -22.65 -31.67 35.93
CA THR A 20 -22.54 -31.98 34.50
C THR A 20 -21.80 -30.85 33.80
N ILE A 21 -20.84 -31.19 32.94
CA ILE A 21 -20.16 -30.22 32.08
C ILE A 21 -20.55 -30.54 30.63
N VAL A 22 -21.26 -29.60 30.00
CA VAL A 22 -21.53 -29.62 28.56
C VAL A 22 -20.50 -28.74 27.90
N ARG A 23 -19.62 -29.34 27.08
CA ARG A 23 -18.54 -28.67 26.38
C ARG A 23 -18.82 -28.68 24.88
N LEU A 24 -18.85 -27.49 24.29
CA LEU A 24 -18.87 -27.32 22.84
C LEU A 24 -17.45 -27.19 22.32
N SER A 25 -17.11 -27.88 21.24
CA SER A 25 -15.80 -27.83 20.58
C SER A 25 -15.92 -28.08 19.08
N ASN A 26 -14.79 -28.14 18.37
CA ASN A 26 -14.74 -28.47 16.95
C ASN A 26 -15.18 -29.92 16.65
N ILE A 27 -15.10 -30.81 17.63
CA ILE A 27 -15.53 -32.21 17.47
C ILE A 27 -16.99 -32.43 17.89
N GLY A 28 -17.72 -31.36 18.26
CA GLY A 28 -19.13 -31.39 18.60
C GLY A 28 -19.42 -31.08 20.08
N THR A 29 -20.43 -31.76 20.63
CA THR A 29 -20.87 -31.57 22.02
C THR A 29 -20.41 -32.73 22.89
N THR A 30 -19.51 -32.46 23.82
CA THR A 30 -19.06 -33.43 24.83
C THR A 30 -19.79 -33.21 26.15
N THR A 31 -20.39 -34.26 26.69
CA THR A 31 -21.07 -34.28 27.98
C THR A 31 -20.24 -35.06 28.98
N LEU A 32 -19.86 -34.43 30.09
CA LEU A 32 -19.14 -35.08 31.19
C LEU A 32 -20.01 -35.06 32.45
N LYS A 33 -20.30 -36.22 33.02
CA LYS A 33 -21.11 -36.35 34.24
C LYS A 33 -20.26 -36.76 35.43
N TYR A 34 -20.48 -36.08 36.54
CA TYR A 34 -19.77 -36.27 37.80
C TYR A 34 -20.76 -36.63 38.89
N LYS A 35 -20.36 -37.54 39.79
CA LYS A 35 -21.22 -37.99 40.90
C LYS A 35 -21.49 -36.88 41.91
N SER A 36 -20.54 -35.97 42.09
CA SER A 36 -20.65 -34.78 42.95
C SER A 36 -19.89 -33.57 42.36
N PRO A 37 -20.15 -32.33 42.83
CA PRO A 37 -19.39 -31.15 42.40
C PRO A 37 -17.90 -31.22 42.70
N SER A 38 -17.52 -31.83 43.82
CA SER A 38 -16.12 -31.99 44.26
C SER A 38 -15.37 -33.11 43.53
N SER A 39 -16.06 -33.97 42.78
CA SER A 39 -15.43 -35.05 42.02
C SER A 39 -14.43 -34.50 40.99
N LEU A 40 -13.19 -35.01 41.05
CA LEU A 40 -12.11 -34.67 40.10
C LEU A 40 -12.26 -35.43 38.77
N SER A 41 -12.79 -36.65 38.81
CA SER A 41 -13.00 -37.50 37.64
C SER A 41 -14.49 -37.62 37.32
N TYR A 42 -14.81 -37.66 36.03
CA TYR A 42 -16.16 -37.97 35.54
C TYR A 42 -16.40 -39.48 35.63
N PHE A 43 -17.66 -39.88 35.78
CA PHE A 43 -18.05 -41.30 35.76
C PHE A 43 -18.65 -41.73 34.41
N ASP A 44 -19.14 -40.76 33.62
CA ASP A 44 -19.71 -40.98 32.29
C ASP A 44 -19.29 -39.81 31.38
N SER A 45 -18.95 -40.15 30.13
CA SER A 45 -18.55 -39.19 29.10
C SER A 45 -19.05 -39.65 27.74
N SER A 46 -19.69 -38.75 27.01
CA SER A 46 -20.12 -38.97 25.63
C SER A 46 -19.82 -37.75 24.78
N THR A 47 -19.42 -37.98 23.52
CA THR A 47 -19.23 -36.92 22.53
C THR A 47 -20.16 -37.20 21.36
N VAL A 48 -20.99 -36.22 21.03
CA VAL A 48 -21.83 -36.23 19.83
C VAL A 48 -21.16 -35.34 18.81
N SER A 49 -20.70 -35.94 17.70
CA SER A 49 -20.14 -35.22 16.57
C SER A 49 -21.17 -34.29 15.94
N PRO A 50 -20.73 -33.15 15.34
CA PRO A 50 -21.64 -32.34 14.53
C PRO A 50 -22.16 -33.17 13.35
N GLY A 51 -23.44 -33.01 13.01
CA GLY A 51 -23.99 -33.57 11.78
C GLY A 51 -23.45 -32.82 10.55
N ASP A 52 -23.61 -33.39 9.36
CA ASP A 52 -23.00 -32.90 8.12
C ASP A 52 -23.32 -31.41 7.80
N ASP A 53 -24.50 -30.92 8.22
CA ASP A 53 -24.93 -29.52 8.04
C ASP A 53 -25.02 -28.71 9.34
N ALA A 54 -24.47 -29.22 10.45
CA ALA A 54 -24.58 -28.58 11.76
C ALA A 54 -23.38 -27.66 12.05
N SER A 55 -23.65 -26.36 12.29
CA SER A 55 -22.61 -25.43 12.74
C SER A 55 -22.10 -25.77 14.14
N THR A 56 -20.79 -25.73 14.31
CA THR A 56 -20.10 -25.88 15.60
C THR A 56 -19.90 -24.53 16.30
N ILE A 57 -19.40 -24.58 17.54
CA ILE A 57 -18.97 -23.36 18.24
C ILE A 57 -17.85 -22.63 17.50
N VAL A 58 -17.01 -23.35 16.74
CA VAL A 58 -15.93 -22.74 15.96
C VAL A 58 -16.52 -21.87 14.85
N ASP A 59 -17.50 -22.36 14.10
CA ASP A 59 -18.14 -21.60 13.02
C ASP A 59 -18.83 -20.34 13.54
N LEU A 60 -19.49 -20.44 14.70
CA LEU A 60 -20.10 -19.28 15.36
C LEU A 60 -19.05 -18.26 15.81
N MET A 61 -17.87 -18.70 16.25
CA MET A 61 -16.81 -17.79 16.66
C MET A 61 -16.07 -17.19 15.44
N SER A 62 -15.90 -17.97 14.37
CA SER A 62 -15.33 -17.53 13.10
C SER A 62 -16.19 -16.50 12.39
N SER A 63 -17.49 -16.41 12.70
CA SER A 63 -18.35 -15.32 12.20
C SER A 63 -18.12 -13.97 12.92
N ASN A 64 -17.15 -13.89 13.83
CA ASN A 64 -16.79 -12.70 14.61
C ASN A 64 -18.00 -11.96 15.22
N PRO A 65 -18.80 -12.64 16.07
CA PRO A 65 -20.04 -12.06 16.58
C PRO A 65 -19.77 -10.90 17.55
N SER A 66 -20.40 -9.76 17.31
CA SER A 66 -20.38 -8.62 18.24
C SER A 66 -21.16 -8.87 19.53
N VAL A 67 -22.14 -9.79 19.50
CA VAL A 67 -22.94 -10.19 20.66
C VAL A 67 -23.08 -11.72 20.70
N PHE A 68 -22.76 -12.31 21.84
CA PHE A 68 -22.88 -13.75 22.09
C PHE A 68 -23.98 -14.02 23.12
N VAL A 69 -25.12 -14.56 22.69
CA VAL A 69 -26.27 -14.84 23.58
C VAL A 69 -26.39 -16.33 23.85
N VAL A 70 -26.30 -16.72 25.12
CA VAL A 70 -26.54 -18.10 25.57
C VAL A 70 -27.95 -18.24 26.10
N LYS A 71 -28.75 -19.11 25.48
CA LYS A 71 -30.11 -19.46 25.95
C LYS A 71 -30.11 -20.91 26.42
N SER A 72 -30.15 -21.11 27.73
CA SER A 72 -30.20 -22.45 28.33
C SER A 72 -31.61 -22.83 28.74
N ARG A 73 -31.96 -24.08 28.47
CA ARG A 73 -33.21 -24.71 28.92
C ARG A 73 -32.87 -26.10 29.45
N ALA A 74 -33.41 -26.44 30.61
CA ALA A 74 -33.35 -27.79 31.15
C ALA A 74 -34.77 -28.34 31.22
N ARG A 75 -34.92 -29.63 30.92
CA ARG A 75 -36.18 -30.38 31.05
C ARG A 75 -35.89 -31.61 31.90
N ILE A 76 -36.79 -31.92 32.84
CA ILE A 76 -36.81 -33.20 33.53
C ILE A 76 -37.64 -34.15 32.68
N ASP A 77 -37.03 -35.23 32.22
CA ASP A 77 -37.68 -36.27 31.42
C ASP A 77 -37.84 -37.53 32.28
N GLY A 78 -39.03 -37.74 32.85
CA GLY A 78 -39.33 -38.84 33.77
C GLY A 78 -40.22 -38.43 34.95
N ARG A 79 -40.47 -39.38 35.87
CA ARG A 79 -41.14 -39.10 37.15
C ARG A 79 -40.12 -38.52 38.14
N GLY A 80 -40.23 -37.22 38.41
CA GLY A 80 -39.41 -36.54 39.41
C GLY A 80 -40.18 -35.38 40.02
N THR A 81 -39.89 -35.06 41.28
CA THR A 81 -40.46 -33.93 42.02
C THR A 81 -39.37 -32.90 42.27
N LEU A 82 -39.67 -31.63 41.99
CA LEU A 82 -38.83 -30.53 42.46
C LEU A 82 -39.15 -30.29 43.93
N GLU A 83 -38.26 -30.73 44.80
CA GLU A 83 -38.40 -30.53 46.24
C GLU A 83 -37.99 -29.10 46.63
N SER A 84 -38.62 -28.59 47.69
CA SER A 84 -38.31 -27.25 48.21
C SER A 84 -36.83 -27.12 48.58
N GLY A 85 -36.17 -26.09 48.06
CA GLY A 85 -34.73 -25.86 48.27
C GLY A 85 -33.82 -26.45 47.20
N MET A 86 -34.34 -27.25 46.27
CA MET A 86 -33.57 -27.80 45.14
C MET A 86 -33.62 -26.84 43.94
N SER A 87 -32.51 -26.72 43.21
CA SER A 87 -32.41 -25.86 42.03
C SER A 87 -31.56 -26.48 40.92
N ILE A 88 -31.87 -26.13 39.67
CA ILE A 88 -31.02 -26.41 38.51
C ILE A 88 -30.31 -25.12 38.15
N GLY A 89 -29.04 -25.00 38.54
CA GLY A 89 -28.18 -23.87 38.26
C GLY A 89 -27.01 -24.22 37.35
N GLY A 90 -26.31 -23.21 36.86
CA GLY A 90 -25.13 -23.41 36.03
C GLY A 90 -24.24 -22.17 35.94
N LYS A 91 -22.98 -22.39 35.58
CA LYS A 91 -22.03 -21.32 35.23
C LYS A 91 -21.58 -21.54 33.79
N TYR A 92 -21.40 -20.46 33.06
CA TYR A 92 -20.78 -20.51 31.74
C TYR A 92 -19.30 -20.15 31.86
N ARG A 93 -18.47 -20.88 31.13
CA ARG A 93 -17.06 -20.55 30.94
C ARG A 93 -16.75 -20.67 29.46
N MET A 94 -16.35 -19.56 28.86
CA MET A 94 -15.84 -19.53 27.50
C MET A 94 -14.32 -19.57 27.56
N LEU A 95 -13.72 -20.48 26.83
CA LEU A 95 -12.28 -20.51 26.57
C LEU A 95 -12.11 -20.32 25.08
N SER A 96 -11.54 -19.19 24.68
CA SER A 96 -11.18 -18.89 23.29
C SER A 96 -9.66 -18.77 23.20
N PRO A 97 -8.93 -19.90 23.13
CA PRO A 97 -7.52 -19.83 22.76
C PRO A 97 -7.38 -19.16 21.39
N PHE A 98 -6.31 -18.38 21.18
CA PHE A 98 -5.97 -17.79 19.87
C PHE A 98 -5.39 -18.87 18.94
N GLU A 99 -6.18 -19.93 18.72
CA GLU A 99 -5.94 -21.00 17.76
C GLU A 99 -6.76 -20.68 16.51
N VAL A 100 -6.07 -20.39 15.41
CA VAL A 100 -6.68 -19.87 14.19
C VAL A 100 -6.21 -20.66 12.97
N ILE A 101 -7.08 -20.73 11.97
CA ILE A 101 -6.70 -21.11 10.61
C ILE A 101 -6.66 -19.81 9.81
N MET A 102 -5.46 -19.32 9.53
CA MET A 102 -5.29 -18.09 8.78
C MET A 102 -5.30 -18.35 7.28
N GLY A 103 -6.10 -17.59 6.54
CA GLY A 103 -5.91 -17.40 5.11
C GLY A 103 -4.77 -16.40 4.83
N PRO A 104 -4.37 -16.22 3.56
CA PRO A 104 -3.45 -15.17 3.18
C PRO A 104 -4.01 -13.79 3.51
N MET A 105 -3.17 -12.90 4.05
CA MET A 105 -3.57 -11.55 4.42
C MET A 105 -2.52 -10.55 3.98
N THR A 106 -2.98 -9.44 3.40
CA THR A 106 -2.13 -8.29 3.04
C THR A 106 -2.66 -7.06 3.75
N PHE A 107 -1.78 -6.31 4.40
CA PHE A 107 -2.12 -5.01 4.95
C PHE A 107 -0.99 -4.01 4.71
N ILE A 108 -1.38 -2.75 4.52
CA ILE A 108 -0.47 -1.62 4.37
C ILE A 108 -0.74 -0.71 5.56
N SER A 109 0.32 -0.16 6.16
CA SER A 109 0.16 0.84 7.23
C SER A 109 -0.73 1.99 6.76
N VAL A 110 -1.71 2.36 7.59
CA VAL A 110 -2.56 3.53 7.34
C VAL A 110 -1.76 4.84 7.36
N THR A 111 -0.63 4.83 8.07
CA THR A 111 0.32 5.95 8.10
C THR A 111 1.38 5.69 7.05
N ASN A 112 1.37 6.50 5.98
CA ASN A 112 2.51 6.63 5.09
C ASN A 112 3.45 7.72 5.62
N THR A 113 4.72 7.61 5.26
CA THR A 113 5.76 8.57 5.65
C THR A 113 6.17 9.36 4.42
N PRO A 114 5.91 10.68 4.36
CA PRO A 114 6.51 11.52 3.34
C PRO A 114 8.02 11.52 3.55
N VAL A 115 8.78 11.26 2.49
CA VAL A 115 10.23 11.38 2.49
C VAL A 115 10.54 12.82 2.09
N PRO A 116 11.09 13.65 3.00
CA PRO A 116 11.45 15.01 2.67
C PRO A 116 12.40 15.03 1.46
N GLU A 117 12.23 16.02 0.58
CA GLU A 117 13.16 16.23 -0.51
C GLU A 117 14.58 16.40 0.07
N MET A 118 15.53 15.61 -0.44
CA MET A 118 16.93 15.78 -0.07
C MET A 118 17.44 17.12 -0.60
N ASP A 119 18.31 17.79 0.16
CA ASP A 119 18.94 19.01 -0.33
C ASP A 119 19.69 18.74 -1.63
N HIS A 120 19.70 19.76 -2.49
CA HIS A 120 20.24 19.69 -3.84
C HIS A 120 21.68 19.15 -3.88
N THR A 121 22.52 19.58 -2.93
CA THR A 121 23.92 19.19 -2.87
C THR A 121 24.06 17.72 -2.53
N ASN A 122 23.40 17.24 -1.47
CA ASN A 122 23.45 15.84 -1.06
C ASN A 122 22.82 14.92 -2.11
N ARG A 123 21.69 15.30 -2.72
CA ARG A 123 21.09 14.58 -3.85
C ARG A 123 22.10 14.34 -4.96
N ASN A 124 22.74 15.41 -5.43
CA ASN A 124 23.67 15.31 -6.55
C ASN A 124 24.94 14.54 -6.18
N ASN A 125 25.47 14.75 -4.97
CA ASN A 125 26.61 13.98 -4.48
C ASN A 125 26.30 12.48 -4.43
N ILE A 126 25.12 12.09 -3.91
CA ILE A 126 24.68 10.69 -3.91
C ILE A 126 24.56 10.17 -5.35
N ARG A 127 23.87 10.89 -6.23
CA ARG A 127 23.67 10.45 -7.63
C ARG A 127 24.96 10.34 -8.43
N ALA A 128 25.95 11.20 -8.16
CA ALA A 128 27.23 11.22 -8.85
C ALA A 128 28.22 10.17 -8.33
N THR A 129 28.07 9.74 -7.08
CA THR A 129 29.05 8.85 -6.41
C THR A 129 28.54 7.44 -6.20
N MET A 130 27.24 7.26 -5.97
CA MET A 130 26.66 5.95 -5.63
C MET A 130 26.65 5.02 -6.84
N GLN A 131 27.42 3.94 -6.78
CA GLN A 131 27.45 2.90 -7.81
C GLN A 131 26.42 1.80 -7.54
N SER A 132 26.34 1.38 -6.28
CA SER A 132 25.37 0.38 -5.83
C SER A 132 25.20 0.49 -4.32
N ALA A 133 24.05 0.05 -3.83
CA ALA A 133 23.88 -0.27 -2.42
C ALA A 133 23.25 -1.66 -2.29
N SER A 134 23.50 -2.32 -1.18
CA SER A 134 22.79 -3.54 -0.80
C SER A 134 22.43 -3.49 0.67
N MET A 135 21.29 -4.08 1.01
CA MET A 135 20.90 -4.29 2.39
C MET A 135 20.88 -5.80 2.65
N ASP A 136 21.71 -6.28 3.57
CA ASP A 136 21.68 -7.68 3.99
C ASP A 136 20.86 -7.81 5.27
N PHE A 137 19.99 -8.81 5.29
CA PHE A 137 19.09 -9.11 6.38
C PHE A 137 19.37 -10.51 6.91
N THR A 138 19.33 -10.66 8.22
CA THR A 138 19.20 -11.92 8.93
C THR A 138 17.86 -11.87 9.68
N ILE A 139 16.97 -12.79 9.32
CA ILE A 139 15.60 -12.83 9.83
C ILE A 139 15.41 -14.08 10.65
N GLU A 140 14.85 -13.94 11.85
CA GLU A 140 14.18 -15.01 12.58
C GLU A 140 12.68 -14.70 12.66
N ASN A 141 11.87 -15.58 12.06
CA ASN A 141 10.41 -15.48 12.12
C ASN A 141 9.86 -16.55 13.06
N LYS A 142 9.31 -16.12 14.20
CA LYS A 142 8.61 -16.98 15.16
C LYS A 142 7.10 -16.73 15.18
N ILE A 143 6.58 -15.96 14.22
CA ILE A 143 5.14 -15.87 13.95
C ILE A 143 4.70 -17.18 13.28
N PRO A 144 3.50 -17.70 13.59
CA PRO A 144 2.97 -18.95 13.00
C PRO A 144 2.55 -18.84 11.51
N SER A 145 3.27 -18.05 10.71
CA SER A 145 3.07 -17.90 9.27
C SER A 145 4.34 -17.32 8.65
N GLY A 146 4.77 -17.85 7.50
CA GLY A 146 5.67 -17.15 6.60
C GLY A 146 4.97 -16.00 5.86
N GLY A 147 5.73 -15.27 5.04
CA GLY A 147 5.23 -14.03 4.45
C GLY A 147 6.31 -13.18 3.82
N ASP A 148 6.00 -11.90 3.63
CA ASP A 148 6.89 -10.86 3.14
C ASP A 148 6.61 -9.54 3.88
N LEU A 149 7.67 -8.85 4.30
CA LEU A 149 7.62 -7.44 4.67
C LEU A 149 8.23 -6.62 3.53
N SER A 150 7.43 -5.78 2.88
CA SER A 150 7.88 -4.91 1.78
C SER A 150 7.85 -3.45 2.21
N MET A 151 8.84 -2.67 1.82
CA MET A 151 8.78 -1.21 1.87
C MET A 151 8.39 -0.70 0.49
N LEU A 152 7.16 -0.19 0.39
CA LEU A 152 6.64 0.41 -0.84
C LEU A 152 7.03 1.88 -0.92
N MET A 153 7.18 2.38 -2.13
CA MET A 153 7.38 3.79 -2.42
C MET A 153 6.52 4.25 -3.59
N SER A 154 5.98 5.45 -3.49
CA SER A 154 5.13 6.06 -4.52
C SER A 154 5.30 7.58 -4.54
N ASN A 155 4.99 8.23 -5.66
CA ASN A 155 4.87 9.69 -5.76
C ASN A 155 3.64 10.27 -5.04
N ILE A 156 2.69 9.43 -4.61
CA ILE A 156 1.50 9.86 -3.87
C ILE A 156 1.26 9.01 -2.61
N PRO A 157 0.54 9.51 -1.60
CA PRO A 157 0.36 8.82 -0.31
C PRO A 157 -0.64 7.64 -0.37
N PHE A 158 -0.88 7.05 -1.54
CA PHE A 158 -1.87 5.99 -1.74
C PHE A 158 -1.23 4.80 -2.43
N PHE A 159 -1.48 3.61 -1.89
CA PHE A 159 -0.88 2.37 -2.37
C PHE A 159 -1.99 1.32 -2.61
N PRO A 160 -2.01 0.64 -3.76
CA PRO A 160 -2.84 -0.55 -3.93
C PRO A 160 -2.30 -1.69 -3.05
N LEU A 161 -3.19 -2.56 -2.55
CA LEU A 161 -2.79 -3.70 -1.72
C LEU A 161 -1.84 -4.65 -2.46
N ASP A 162 -2.17 -4.92 -3.71
CA ASP A 162 -1.38 -5.72 -4.65
C ASP A 162 -1.71 -5.29 -6.10
N THR A 163 -1.23 -6.06 -7.07
CA THR A 163 -1.40 -5.79 -8.51
C THR A 163 -2.61 -6.48 -9.13
N THR A 164 -3.47 -7.11 -8.32
CA THR A 164 -4.69 -7.76 -8.83
C THR A 164 -5.72 -6.72 -9.24
N ILE A 165 -6.61 -7.11 -10.17
CA ILE A 165 -7.70 -6.24 -10.66
C ILE A 165 -8.58 -5.77 -9.50
N THR A 166 -8.87 -6.65 -8.53
CA THR A 166 -9.69 -6.32 -7.36
C THR A 166 -9.02 -5.24 -6.49
N ALA A 167 -7.72 -5.38 -6.20
CA ALA A 167 -6.99 -4.39 -5.42
C ALA A 167 -6.86 -3.05 -6.15
N LEU A 168 -6.61 -3.08 -7.46
CA LEU A 168 -6.56 -1.88 -8.30
C LEU A 168 -7.92 -1.17 -8.39
N SER A 169 -9.02 -1.92 -8.46
CA SER A 169 -10.37 -1.34 -8.42
C SER A 169 -10.63 -0.65 -7.07
N ALA A 170 -10.30 -1.29 -5.95
CA ALA A 170 -10.46 -0.70 -4.63
C ALA A 170 -9.58 0.55 -4.43
N TYR A 171 -8.38 0.53 -5.00
CA TYR A 171 -7.49 1.69 -5.06
C TYR A 171 -8.11 2.85 -5.85
N LYS A 172 -8.67 2.59 -7.03
CA LYS A 172 -9.42 3.58 -7.83
C LYS A 172 -10.58 4.17 -7.05
N ASP A 173 -11.38 3.34 -6.38
CA ASP A 173 -12.53 3.81 -5.61
C ASP A 173 -12.11 4.72 -4.44
N SER A 174 -10.94 4.48 -3.85
CA SER A 174 -10.34 5.38 -2.87
C SER A 174 -9.99 6.74 -3.48
N LEU A 175 -9.47 6.77 -4.71
CA LEU A 175 -9.11 8.01 -5.42
C LEU A 175 -10.32 8.78 -5.94
N VAL A 176 -11.44 8.12 -6.23
CA VAL A 176 -12.73 8.81 -6.49
C VAL A 176 -13.09 9.71 -5.31
N ILE A 177 -13.00 9.19 -4.09
CA ILE A 177 -13.34 9.94 -2.87
C ILE A 177 -12.24 10.96 -2.52
N LYS A 178 -10.98 10.58 -2.61
CA LYS A 178 -9.84 11.39 -2.12
C LYS A 178 -9.33 12.43 -3.11
N LYS A 179 -9.51 12.21 -4.41
CA LYS A 179 -9.02 13.07 -5.50
C LYS A 179 -10.14 13.55 -6.44
N GLY A 180 -11.40 13.18 -6.19
CA GLY A 180 -12.53 13.59 -7.02
C GLY A 180 -12.51 12.99 -8.42
N TRP A 181 -11.93 11.80 -8.59
CA TRP A 181 -11.97 11.10 -9.87
C TRP A 181 -13.39 10.66 -10.24
N SER A 182 -13.64 10.42 -11.52
CA SER A 182 -14.92 9.89 -11.97
C SER A 182 -15.04 8.43 -11.53
N SER A 183 -16.24 8.01 -11.13
CA SER A 183 -16.52 6.60 -10.84
C SER A 183 -16.37 5.70 -12.06
N SER A 184 -16.50 6.26 -13.27
CA SER A 184 -16.31 5.59 -14.56
C SER A 184 -14.83 5.45 -14.96
N ASP A 185 -13.91 6.13 -14.30
CA ASP A 185 -12.48 5.99 -14.57
C ASP A 185 -12.02 4.57 -14.21
N SER A 186 -11.01 4.06 -14.90
CA SER A 186 -10.37 2.79 -14.55
C SER A 186 -8.86 2.94 -14.46
N VAL A 187 -8.23 1.99 -13.76
CA VAL A 187 -6.77 1.96 -13.60
C VAL A 187 -6.19 0.61 -13.97
N TYR A 188 -4.99 0.61 -14.52
CA TYR A 188 -4.21 -0.58 -14.82
C TYR A 188 -2.71 -0.30 -14.65
N ILE A 189 -1.89 -1.34 -14.73
CA ILE A 189 -0.44 -1.24 -14.55
C ILE A 189 0.26 -1.34 -15.91
N VAL A 190 1.20 -0.44 -16.13
CA VAL A 190 2.24 -0.54 -17.17
C VAL A 190 3.59 -0.64 -16.46
N SER A 191 4.47 -1.51 -16.94
CA SER A 191 5.80 -1.70 -16.34
C SER A 191 6.96 -1.69 -17.32
N LYS A 192 6.67 -1.43 -18.60
CA LYS A 192 7.69 -1.30 -19.64
C LYS A 192 7.79 0.15 -20.06
N CYS A 193 8.99 0.71 -20.01
CA CYS A 193 9.23 2.10 -20.35
C CYS A 193 8.93 2.40 -21.81
N ASP A 194 9.26 1.50 -22.75
CA ASP A 194 8.93 1.69 -24.17
C ASP A 194 7.44 1.95 -24.41
N SER A 195 6.55 1.36 -23.58
CA SER A 195 5.11 1.62 -23.69
C SER A 195 4.72 3.02 -23.22
N LEU A 196 5.45 3.58 -22.27
CA LEU A 196 5.24 4.91 -21.70
C LEU A 196 5.96 6.02 -22.48
N ASN A 197 6.76 5.67 -23.49
CA ASN A 197 7.48 6.65 -24.29
C ASN A 197 6.48 7.57 -25.02
N PRO A 198 6.45 8.87 -24.72
CA PRO A 198 5.51 9.80 -25.32
C PRO A 198 5.69 10.00 -26.83
N GLU A 199 6.82 9.59 -27.41
CA GLU A 199 7.06 9.70 -28.87
C GLU A 199 6.36 8.61 -29.68
N ILE A 200 6.06 7.46 -29.07
CA ILE A 200 5.49 6.28 -29.74
C ILE A 200 4.19 5.81 -29.10
N GLY A 201 3.96 6.16 -27.84
CA GLY A 201 2.80 5.78 -27.05
C GLY A 201 1.74 6.87 -26.96
N ASN A 202 0.59 6.50 -26.38
CA ASN A 202 -0.54 7.40 -26.13
C ASN A 202 -0.71 7.60 -24.61
N TYR A 203 0.36 7.99 -23.93
CA TYR A 203 0.41 8.21 -22.48
C TYR A 203 0.89 9.62 -22.13
N TYR A 204 0.20 10.26 -21.20
CA TYR A 204 0.67 11.42 -20.46
C TYR A 204 1.43 10.94 -19.22
N ILE A 205 2.76 11.09 -19.19
CA ILE A 205 3.60 10.61 -18.08
C ILE A 205 3.91 11.68 -17.02
N PHE A 206 3.54 12.93 -17.30
CA PHE A 206 4.14 14.09 -16.65
C PHE A 206 3.48 14.51 -15.32
N GLU A 207 2.48 13.76 -14.85
CA GLU A 207 2.04 13.85 -13.44
C GLU A 207 2.99 13.09 -12.50
N VAL A 208 3.84 12.22 -13.07
CA VAL A 208 4.68 11.29 -12.32
C VAL A 208 6.17 11.53 -12.62
N MET A 209 6.49 11.95 -13.83
CA MET A 209 7.85 12.01 -14.36
C MET A 209 8.08 13.37 -15.02
N ASP A 210 9.18 14.04 -14.73
CA ASP A 210 9.48 15.30 -15.41
C ASP A 210 10.03 15.03 -16.84
N ASP A 211 10.73 13.91 -17.05
CA ASP A 211 11.24 13.44 -18.35
C ASP A 211 11.05 11.91 -18.53
N PHE A 212 10.95 11.44 -19.79
CA PHE A 212 10.82 10.01 -20.09
C PHE A 212 12.07 9.19 -19.71
N SER A 213 13.26 9.79 -19.76
CA SER A 213 14.53 9.14 -19.37
C SER A 213 14.60 8.79 -17.89
N ASP A 214 13.70 9.33 -17.07
CA ASP A 214 13.52 8.92 -15.67
C ASP A 214 12.76 7.59 -15.53
N CYS A 215 12.30 7.00 -16.65
CA CYS A 215 11.54 5.76 -16.61
C CYS A 215 12.42 4.59 -16.20
N ILE A 216 11.87 3.73 -15.35
CA ILE A 216 12.54 2.58 -14.77
C ILE A 216 11.75 1.32 -15.15
N ASP A 217 12.37 0.49 -15.98
CA ASP A 217 11.77 -0.78 -16.40
C ASP A 217 11.50 -1.70 -15.20
N GLY A 218 10.34 -2.35 -15.23
CA GLY A 218 9.87 -3.26 -14.18
C GLY A 218 9.17 -2.58 -13.02
N MET A 219 9.20 -1.24 -12.92
CA MET A 219 8.39 -0.50 -11.95
C MET A 219 6.91 -0.59 -12.30
N SER A 220 6.02 -0.61 -11.30
CA SER A 220 4.59 -0.57 -11.57
C SER A 220 4.11 0.87 -11.70
N TYR A 221 3.92 1.33 -12.93
CA TYR A 221 3.26 2.61 -13.22
C TYR A 221 1.75 2.39 -13.28
N ILE A 222 1.02 3.06 -12.41
CA ILE A 222 -0.44 3.07 -12.41
C ILE A 222 -0.90 4.09 -13.44
N VAL A 223 -1.64 3.61 -14.42
CA VAL A 223 -2.24 4.40 -15.48
C VAL A 223 -3.73 4.52 -15.23
N LYS A 224 -4.23 5.74 -15.33
CA LYS A 224 -5.65 6.08 -15.36
C LYS A 224 -6.10 6.20 -16.80
N THR A 225 -7.21 5.54 -17.13
CA THR A 225 -7.88 5.67 -18.43
C THR A 225 -9.34 6.06 -18.27
N LYS A 226 -9.81 6.89 -19.20
CA LYS A 226 -11.22 7.26 -19.37
C LYS A 226 -11.93 6.39 -20.44
N GLY A 227 -11.21 5.45 -21.04
CA GLY A 227 -11.69 4.59 -22.14
C GLY A 227 -11.64 5.24 -23.52
N LEU A 228 -11.45 6.55 -23.62
CA LEU A 228 -11.27 7.30 -24.87
C LEU A 228 -10.18 8.38 -24.67
N GLY A 229 -9.31 8.54 -25.66
CA GLY A 229 -8.28 9.59 -25.67
C GLY A 229 -6.92 9.16 -25.11
N LEU A 230 -6.18 10.13 -24.56
CA LEU A 230 -4.85 9.96 -23.99
C LEU A 230 -4.95 9.41 -22.56
N ASP A 231 -4.25 8.31 -22.29
CA ASP A 231 -4.20 7.75 -20.94
C ASP A 231 -3.15 8.48 -20.09
N THR A 232 -3.34 8.53 -18.77
CA THR A 232 -2.51 9.34 -17.86
C THR A 232 -1.80 8.44 -16.86
N VAL A 233 -0.48 8.47 -16.81
CA VAL A 233 0.27 7.89 -15.69
C VAL A 233 0.08 8.80 -14.49
N VAL A 234 -0.54 8.27 -13.45
CA VAL A 234 -1.01 9.03 -12.27
C VAL A 234 -0.19 8.70 -11.02
N SER A 235 0.44 7.53 -11.01
CA SER A 235 1.30 7.13 -9.91
C SER A 235 2.32 6.08 -10.36
N TYR A 236 3.45 6.00 -9.67
CA TYR A 236 4.24 4.78 -9.63
C TYR A 236 4.14 4.12 -8.26
N VAL A 237 4.31 2.80 -8.22
CA VAL A 237 4.52 2.03 -7.00
C VAL A 237 5.71 1.12 -7.22
N ASP A 238 6.77 1.34 -6.44
CA ASP A 238 7.93 0.45 -6.40
C ASP A 238 8.04 -0.24 -5.05
N THR A 239 8.66 -1.42 -5.04
CA THR A 239 9.10 -2.09 -3.81
C THR A 239 10.59 -1.80 -3.63
N LEU A 240 10.92 -0.80 -2.81
CA LEU A 240 12.29 -0.42 -2.50
C LEU A 240 13.06 -1.60 -1.88
N LEU A 241 12.39 -2.27 -0.95
CA LEU A 241 12.94 -3.35 -0.16
C LEU A 241 11.88 -4.42 0.04
N LYS A 242 12.28 -5.69 -0.09
CA LYS A 242 11.46 -6.85 0.25
C LYS A 242 12.25 -7.75 1.19
N ILE A 243 11.72 -7.96 2.39
CA ILE A 243 12.28 -8.85 3.42
C ILE A 243 11.39 -10.09 3.46
N PRO A 244 11.87 -11.25 2.98
CA PRO A 244 11.11 -12.49 3.07
C PRO A 244 11.01 -12.95 4.51
N LEU A 245 9.81 -13.36 4.94
CA LEU A 245 9.58 -13.95 6.24
C LEU A 245 9.56 -15.48 6.08
N PRO A 246 10.59 -16.21 6.57
CA PRO A 246 10.65 -17.67 6.43
C PRO A 246 9.50 -18.35 7.18
N GLU A 247 9.10 -19.53 6.70
CA GLU A 247 8.16 -20.37 7.44
C GLU A 247 8.81 -20.90 8.73
N PRO A 248 8.05 -21.04 9.83
CA PRO A 248 8.54 -21.71 11.02
C PRO A 248 9.04 -23.12 10.73
N ILE A 249 10.15 -23.52 11.35
CA ILE A 249 10.76 -24.84 11.16
C ILE A 249 9.89 -25.93 11.77
N SER A 250 9.32 -25.67 12.95
CA SER A 250 8.46 -26.65 13.62
C SER A 250 7.45 -26.03 14.57
N PHE A 251 6.39 -26.79 14.83
CA PHE A 251 5.30 -26.43 15.75
C PHE A 251 5.21 -27.46 16.88
N HIS A 252 4.67 -27.05 18.02
CA HIS A 252 4.31 -27.98 19.09
C HIS A 252 3.17 -28.90 18.61
N PRO A 253 3.33 -30.24 18.71
CA PRO A 253 2.32 -31.17 18.20
C PRO A 253 1.14 -31.35 19.17
N VAL A 254 1.33 -31.05 20.45
CA VAL A 254 0.35 -31.25 21.52
C VAL A 254 0.37 -30.09 22.50
N THR A 255 -0.76 -29.86 23.16
CA THR A 255 -0.89 -28.86 24.22
C THR A 255 -0.46 -29.44 25.57
N ASN A 256 0.49 -28.78 26.23
CA ASN A 256 1.01 -29.10 27.56
C ASN A 256 0.98 -27.84 28.46
N SER A 257 1.46 -27.93 29.70
CA SER A 257 1.46 -26.79 30.66
C SER A 257 2.23 -25.55 30.20
N GLY A 258 3.18 -25.69 29.27
CA GLY A 258 4.02 -24.59 28.80
C GLY A 258 3.91 -24.25 27.31
N ALA A 259 3.09 -24.97 26.53
CA ALA A 259 2.95 -24.74 25.10
C ALA A 259 1.63 -25.29 24.55
N HIS A 260 1.12 -24.70 23.48
CA HIS A 260 -0.10 -25.14 22.80
C HIS A 260 0.18 -25.84 21.49
N ALA A 261 -0.65 -26.82 21.11
CA ALA A 261 -0.57 -27.42 19.78
C ALA A 261 -0.72 -26.33 18.71
N GLY A 262 0.15 -26.36 17.68
CA GLY A 262 0.19 -25.34 16.63
C GLY A 262 0.92 -24.05 17.01
N GLN A 263 1.45 -23.94 18.24
CA GLN A 263 2.38 -22.86 18.60
C GLN A 263 3.74 -23.10 17.95
N VAL A 264 4.43 -22.05 17.50
CA VAL A 264 5.78 -22.17 16.94
C VAL A 264 6.75 -22.67 18.01
N LYS A 265 7.37 -23.82 17.73
CA LYS A 265 8.42 -24.40 18.58
C LYS A 265 9.79 -23.85 18.17
N GLN A 266 10.07 -23.84 16.88
CA GLN A 266 11.33 -23.34 16.31
C GLN A 266 10.99 -22.37 15.18
N GLY A 267 11.50 -21.14 15.30
CA GLY A 267 11.33 -20.09 14.29
C GLY A 267 12.00 -20.46 12.96
N GLY A 268 11.55 -19.84 11.89
CA GLY A 268 12.19 -19.88 10.59
C GLY A 268 13.37 -18.92 10.56
N PHE A 269 14.46 -19.32 9.89
CA PHE A 269 15.62 -18.45 9.70
C PHE A 269 15.90 -18.26 8.21
N ALA A 270 16.21 -17.03 7.82
CA ALA A 270 16.63 -16.71 6.47
C ALA A 270 17.67 -15.59 6.48
N THR A 271 18.60 -15.65 5.55
CA THR A 271 19.40 -14.50 5.16
C THR A 271 19.00 -14.06 3.77
N TYR A 272 18.95 -12.74 3.56
CA TYR A 272 18.53 -12.18 2.28
C TYR A 272 19.31 -10.91 1.99
N SER A 273 19.81 -10.77 0.76
CA SER A 273 20.45 -9.55 0.28
C SER A 273 19.50 -8.86 -0.69
N SER A 274 19.08 -7.64 -0.37
CA SER A 274 18.27 -6.81 -1.24
C SER A 274 19.15 -5.77 -1.94
N PRO A 275 19.40 -5.90 -3.24
CA PRO A 275 20.10 -4.86 -3.97
C PRO A 275 19.25 -3.59 -4.07
N LEU A 276 19.91 -2.46 -3.92
CA LEU A 276 19.38 -1.11 -4.17
C LEU A 276 20.08 -0.57 -5.42
N THR A 277 19.40 -0.69 -6.55
CA THR A 277 19.90 -0.26 -7.85
C THR A 277 20.02 1.26 -7.91
N THR A 278 20.86 1.77 -8.82
CA THR A 278 20.98 3.21 -9.10
C THR A 278 19.64 3.84 -9.47
N ALA A 279 18.78 3.11 -10.19
CA ALA A 279 17.41 3.51 -10.50
C ALA A 279 16.57 3.76 -9.23
N ARG A 280 16.61 2.86 -8.23
CA ARG A 280 15.92 3.05 -6.95
C ARG A 280 16.47 4.22 -6.15
N ILE A 281 17.79 4.41 -6.15
CA ILE A 281 18.43 5.56 -5.51
C ILE A 281 17.99 6.86 -6.18
N ARG A 282 17.89 6.91 -7.51
CA ARG A 282 17.40 8.08 -8.25
C ARG A 282 15.99 8.47 -7.83
N LEU A 283 15.10 7.50 -7.63
CA LEU A 283 13.74 7.77 -7.12
C LEU A 283 13.74 8.34 -5.72
N MET A 284 14.50 7.74 -4.79
CA MET A 284 14.61 8.23 -3.40
C MET A 284 15.20 9.63 -3.32
N THR A 285 16.02 9.99 -4.31
CA THR A 285 16.68 11.29 -4.41
C THR A 285 15.95 12.22 -5.39
N SER A 286 14.74 11.87 -5.85
CA SER A 286 13.97 12.72 -6.76
C SER A 286 13.64 14.07 -6.10
N PRO A 287 13.64 15.19 -6.85
CA PRO A 287 13.17 16.48 -6.35
C PRO A 287 11.67 16.48 -5.99
N GLN A 288 10.90 15.48 -6.45
CA GLN A 288 9.53 15.25 -6.00
C GLN A 288 9.53 14.46 -4.69
N GLN A 289 8.76 14.90 -3.68
CA GLN A 289 8.61 14.20 -2.40
C GLN A 289 7.92 12.84 -2.63
N PRO A 290 8.61 11.70 -2.43
CA PRO A 290 7.96 10.42 -2.44
C PRO A 290 7.33 10.10 -1.07
N TYR A 291 6.46 9.11 -1.06
CA TYR A 291 5.85 8.53 0.13
C TYR A 291 6.32 7.09 0.27
N MET A 292 6.58 6.66 1.49
CA MET A 292 6.92 5.28 1.81
C MET A 292 5.88 4.66 2.73
N ALA A 293 5.58 3.38 2.52
CA ALA A 293 4.66 2.63 3.36
C ALA A 293 5.10 1.16 3.51
N PRO A 294 5.14 0.61 4.73
CA PRO A 294 5.35 -0.81 4.92
C PRO A 294 4.09 -1.60 4.53
N ARG A 295 4.29 -2.64 3.73
CA ARG A 295 3.29 -3.66 3.40
C ARG A 295 3.70 -4.97 4.03
N PHE A 296 2.79 -5.56 4.78
CA PHE A 296 2.93 -6.90 5.34
C PHE A 296 2.04 -7.85 4.56
N PHE A 297 2.63 -8.94 4.11
CA PHE A 297 1.93 -10.07 3.54
C PHE A 297 2.22 -11.30 4.40
N LEU A 298 1.17 -11.97 4.87
CA LEU A 298 1.27 -13.27 5.51
C LEU A 298 0.63 -14.30 4.59
N LYS A 299 1.33 -15.39 4.33
CA LYS A 299 0.83 -16.49 3.48
C LYS A 299 -0.34 -17.23 4.13
N GLY A 300 -0.50 -17.09 5.45
CA GLY A 300 -1.46 -17.83 6.23
C GLY A 300 -0.93 -19.20 6.60
N SER A 301 -1.84 -20.07 7.01
CA SER A 301 -1.53 -21.36 7.63
C SER A 301 -1.76 -22.56 6.70
N ASN A 302 -2.17 -22.32 5.45
CA ASN A 302 -2.53 -23.36 4.47
C ASN A 302 -3.52 -24.40 5.05
N GLY A 303 -4.54 -23.93 5.77
CA GLY A 303 -5.57 -24.78 6.37
C GLY A 303 -5.15 -25.46 7.69
N LYS A 304 -3.91 -25.28 8.15
CA LYS A 304 -3.45 -25.83 9.43
C LYS A 304 -3.87 -24.95 10.59
N LYS A 305 -4.21 -25.57 11.72
CA LYS A 305 -4.44 -24.82 12.96
C LYS A 305 -3.11 -24.36 13.52
N VAL A 306 -3.00 -23.06 13.78
CA VAL A 306 -1.82 -22.46 14.39
C VAL A 306 -2.21 -21.62 15.60
N TYR A 307 -1.28 -21.44 16.53
CA TYR A 307 -1.52 -20.76 17.79
C TYR A 307 -0.62 -19.53 17.89
N PHE A 308 -1.25 -18.36 18.11
CA PHE A 308 -0.52 -17.14 18.42
C PHE A 308 -0.27 -17.01 19.92
N SER A 309 0.97 -16.73 20.28
CA SER A 309 1.42 -16.60 21.66
C SER A 309 2.15 -15.28 21.89
N THR A 310 2.25 -14.87 23.15
CA THR A 310 3.06 -13.71 23.54
C THR A 310 4.57 -13.96 23.38
N ALA A 311 4.98 -15.19 23.05
CA ALA A 311 6.36 -15.55 22.77
C ALA A 311 6.69 -15.51 21.27
N ASP A 312 5.71 -15.20 20.41
CA ASP A 312 5.92 -15.05 18.97
C ASP A 312 6.55 -13.68 18.71
N TYR A 313 7.57 -13.66 17.87
CA TYR A 313 8.28 -12.45 17.50
C TYR A 313 8.79 -12.54 16.07
N LEU A 314 9.19 -11.38 15.55
CA LEU A 314 9.96 -11.26 14.33
C LEU A 314 11.23 -10.49 14.69
N ASP A 315 12.37 -11.13 14.55
CA ASP A 315 13.68 -10.49 14.70
C ASP A 315 14.29 -10.27 13.32
N ILE A 316 14.70 -9.04 13.04
CA ILE A 316 15.31 -8.64 11.77
C ILE A 316 16.55 -7.83 12.09
N ASN A 317 17.69 -8.44 11.83
CA ASN A 317 18.98 -7.77 11.88
C ASN A 317 19.38 -7.37 10.46
N SER A 318 19.74 -6.10 10.26
CA SER A 318 20.10 -5.59 8.94
C SER A 318 21.42 -4.83 8.96
N ASN A 319 22.20 -4.97 7.90
CA ASN A 319 23.30 -4.06 7.58
C ASN A 319 23.06 -3.41 6.21
N VAL A 320 23.72 -2.28 5.96
CA VAL A 320 23.65 -1.61 4.65
C VAL A 320 25.08 -1.40 4.17
N THR A 321 25.34 -1.84 2.94
CA THR A 321 26.61 -1.65 2.27
C THR A 321 26.41 -0.68 1.12
N PHE A 322 27.20 0.40 1.10
CA PHE A 322 27.24 1.37 0.01
C PHE A 322 28.55 1.25 -0.76
N THR A 323 28.48 1.21 -2.08
CA THR A 323 29.64 1.27 -2.97
C THR A 323 29.66 2.63 -3.65
N LEU A 324 30.68 3.42 -3.34
CA LEU A 324 30.82 4.81 -3.79
C LEU A 324 32.03 4.96 -4.72
N SER A 325 31.89 5.81 -5.72
CA SER A 325 32.96 6.29 -6.59
C SER A 325 33.47 7.64 -6.10
N SER A 326 34.80 7.81 -6.10
CA SER A 326 35.45 9.07 -5.71
C SER A 326 35.37 10.16 -6.78
N THR A 327 35.11 9.81 -8.05
CA THR A 327 35.15 10.75 -9.18
C THR A 327 34.03 11.79 -9.15
N GLY A 328 32.92 11.52 -8.46
CA GLY A 328 31.78 12.44 -8.30
C GLY A 328 31.78 13.23 -6.98
N MET A 329 32.70 12.98 -6.05
CA MET A 329 32.68 13.61 -4.72
C MET A 329 33.15 15.07 -4.74
N THR A 330 33.95 15.45 -5.74
CA THR A 330 34.57 16.78 -5.84
C THR A 330 34.01 17.62 -6.99
N SER A 331 33.08 17.08 -7.78
CA SER A 331 32.44 17.82 -8.87
C SER A 331 31.57 18.95 -8.32
N THR A 332 31.66 20.11 -8.94
CA THR A 332 30.75 21.21 -8.65
C THR A 332 29.33 20.82 -9.03
N VAL A 333 28.39 20.99 -8.10
CA VAL A 333 26.97 20.67 -8.34
C VAL A 333 26.40 21.70 -9.33
N PRO A 334 25.95 21.28 -10.53
CA PRO A 334 25.41 22.21 -11.51
C PRO A 334 24.07 22.77 -11.03
N PRO A 335 23.73 24.04 -11.32
CA PRO A 335 22.40 24.55 -11.05
C PRO A 335 21.35 23.83 -11.91
N GLU A 336 20.16 23.65 -11.37
CA GLU A 336 19.05 22.94 -12.00
C GLU A 336 17.79 23.84 -11.97
N ILE A 337 16.95 23.73 -12.99
CA ILE A 337 15.64 24.37 -13.05
C ILE A 337 14.65 23.26 -13.35
N VAL A 338 13.49 23.25 -12.67
CA VAL A 338 12.42 22.28 -12.94
C VAL A 338 11.10 23.03 -13.09
N VAL A 339 10.50 22.98 -14.28
CA VAL A 339 9.19 23.57 -14.57
C VAL A 339 8.11 22.78 -13.83
N LYS A 340 7.20 23.51 -13.17
CA LYS A 340 6.12 22.92 -12.35
C LYS A 340 4.73 23.25 -12.88
N TYR A 341 4.57 24.39 -13.54
CA TYR A 341 3.29 24.76 -14.14
C TYR A 341 3.44 25.87 -15.19
N PRO A 342 2.72 25.83 -16.33
CA PRO A 342 2.06 24.65 -16.87
C PRO A 342 3.08 23.56 -17.22
N ASN A 343 2.72 22.31 -16.94
CA ASN A 343 3.58 21.14 -17.19
C ASN A 343 2.93 20.12 -18.14
N GLY A 344 1.80 20.47 -18.76
CA GLY A 344 1.14 19.72 -19.81
C GLY A 344 -0.28 19.25 -19.48
N GLY A 345 -1.13 19.09 -20.49
CA GLY A 345 -2.51 18.62 -20.35
C GLY A 345 -3.50 19.66 -19.78
N GLN A 346 -3.03 20.84 -19.36
CA GLN A 346 -3.88 21.94 -18.95
C GLN A 346 -4.50 22.64 -20.17
N THR A 347 -5.70 23.20 -20.02
CA THR A 347 -6.25 24.20 -20.94
C THR A 347 -6.26 25.56 -20.25
N ILE A 348 -5.54 26.51 -20.80
CA ILE A 348 -5.37 27.87 -20.27
C ILE A 348 -6.08 28.84 -21.18
N SER A 349 -6.86 29.77 -20.63
CA SER A 349 -7.46 30.85 -21.43
C SER A 349 -6.41 31.90 -21.80
N LYS A 350 -6.38 32.32 -23.07
CA LYS A 350 -5.43 33.34 -23.53
C LYS A 350 -5.57 34.67 -22.79
N ASP A 351 -6.77 34.99 -22.32
CA ASP A 351 -7.10 36.27 -21.67
C ASP A 351 -7.03 36.18 -20.14
N SER A 352 -6.86 34.98 -19.59
CA SER A 352 -6.71 34.78 -18.15
C SER A 352 -5.25 34.82 -17.75
N THR A 353 -4.95 35.59 -16.71
CA THR A 353 -3.62 35.57 -16.10
C THR A 353 -3.38 34.23 -15.41
N VAL A 354 -2.24 33.63 -15.71
CA VAL A 354 -1.78 32.36 -15.17
C VAL A 354 -0.38 32.53 -14.56
N MET A 355 -0.10 31.81 -13.49
CA MET A 355 1.22 31.80 -12.87
C MET A 355 2.05 30.67 -13.45
N ILE A 356 3.04 31.00 -14.28
CA ILE A 356 4.11 30.05 -14.62
C ILE A 356 4.93 29.82 -13.35
N LYS A 357 5.20 28.56 -13.01
CA LYS A 357 5.94 28.16 -11.81
C LYS A 357 7.05 27.22 -12.20
N TRP A 358 8.20 27.41 -11.60
CA TRP A 358 9.34 26.49 -11.67
C TRP A 358 9.98 26.42 -10.29
N LYS A 359 10.98 25.56 -10.14
CA LYS A 359 11.82 25.50 -8.96
C LYS A 359 13.27 25.49 -9.38
N SER A 360 14.07 26.33 -8.74
CA SER A 360 15.48 26.46 -9.06
C SER A 360 16.35 25.88 -7.94
N TYR A 361 17.44 25.23 -8.31
CA TYR A 361 18.39 24.65 -7.39
C TYR A 361 19.81 25.15 -7.69
N GLY A 362 20.57 25.48 -6.65
CA GLY A 362 21.86 26.16 -6.80
C GLY A 362 21.70 27.63 -7.18
N ASN A 363 22.76 28.24 -7.69
CA ASN A 363 22.79 29.68 -8.00
C ASN A 363 22.26 29.95 -9.41
N VAL A 364 21.02 30.43 -9.48
CA VAL A 364 20.37 30.92 -10.71
C VAL A 364 19.74 32.28 -10.40
N ASP A 365 20.43 33.37 -10.76
CA ASP A 365 19.99 34.73 -10.39
C ASP A 365 18.83 35.24 -11.23
N SER A 366 18.84 34.95 -12.53
CA SER A 366 17.85 35.39 -13.50
C SER A 366 17.57 34.35 -14.56
N VAL A 367 16.36 34.39 -15.11
CA VAL A 367 15.88 33.45 -16.13
C VAL A 367 15.23 34.16 -17.31
N ASN A 368 15.20 33.46 -18.44
CA ASN A 368 14.37 33.77 -19.59
C ASN A 368 13.23 32.75 -19.62
N VAL A 369 12.03 33.21 -19.95
CA VAL A 369 10.84 32.37 -20.10
C VAL A 369 10.37 32.50 -21.53
N ASP A 370 10.24 31.37 -22.21
CA ASP A 370 9.86 31.27 -23.61
C ASP A 370 8.69 30.31 -23.77
N TYR A 371 7.91 30.45 -24.84
CA TYR A 371 6.96 29.44 -25.27
C TYR A 371 7.32 28.89 -26.66
N PHE A 372 6.93 27.66 -26.93
CA PHE A 372 7.01 27.03 -28.23
C PHE A 372 5.61 26.56 -28.64
N ALA A 373 5.28 26.65 -29.93
CA ALA A 373 4.03 26.14 -30.49
C ALA A 373 4.34 25.20 -31.66
N GLY A 374 3.92 23.94 -31.55
CA GLY A 374 4.18 22.90 -32.53
C GLY A 374 4.74 21.63 -31.91
N THR A 375 5.32 20.76 -32.72
CA THR A 375 5.80 19.43 -32.29
C THR A 375 7.31 19.36 -32.14
N LYS A 376 7.76 18.62 -31.12
CA LYS A 376 9.16 18.24 -30.85
C LYS A 376 10.12 19.43 -30.72
N PRO A 377 9.88 20.36 -29.77
CA PRO A 377 10.83 21.43 -29.52
C PRO A 377 12.17 20.87 -29.02
N ASP A 378 13.27 21.45 -29.49
CA ASP A 378 14.58 21.21 -28.89
C ASP A 378 14.81 22.23 -27.77
N VAL A 379 14.91 21.75 -26.54
CA VAL A 379 15.15 22.59 -25.35
C VAL A 379 16.54 23.22 -25.35
N ASN A 380 17.49 22.64 -26.09
CA ASN A 380 18.89 23.05 -26.10
C ASN A 380 19.18 24.18 -27.09
N THR A 381 18.27 24.46 -28.02
CA THR A 381 18.42 25.51 -29.03
C THR A 381 17.40 26.61 -28.83
N ASP A 382 17.67 27.80 -29.36
CA ASP A 382 16.71 28.91 -29.34
C ASP A 382 15.79 28.93 -30.57
N GLU A 383 15.92 27.94 -31.46
CA GLU A 383 15.11 27.84 -32.68
C GLU A 383 13.65 27.53 -32.36
N GLY A 384 12.72 28.30 -32.93
CA GLY A 384 11.28 28.15 -32.76
C GLY A 384 10.70 28.61 -31.41
N TRP A 385 11.55 28.94 -30.43
CA TRP A 385 11.12 29.49 -29.14
C TRP A 385 10.81 30.98 -29.25
N THR A 386 9.67 31.40 -28.70
CA THR A 386 9.23 32.79 -28.65
C THR A 386 9.27 33.32 -27.22
N SER A 387 9.94 34.45 -27.04
CA SER A 387 10.14 35.06 -25.73
C SER A 387 8.84 35.54 -25.09
N ILE A 388 8.58 35.08 -23.87
CA ILE A 388 7.55 35.63 -22.97
C ILE A 388 8.15 36.75 -22.14
N ALA A 389 9.30 36.50 -21.51
CA ALA A 389 10.03 37.46 -20.69
C ALA A 389 11.53 37.16 -20.68
N LYS A 390 12.37 38.20 -20.58
CA LYS A 390 13.83 38.08 -20.54
C LYS A 390 14.40 38.69 -19.28
N GLU A 391 15.49 38.08 -18.80
CA GLU A 391 16.29 38.54 -17.65
C GLU A 391 15.43 38.83 -16.41
N VAL A 392 14.37 38.05 -16.21
CA VAL A 392 13.51 38.22 -15.04
C VAL A 392 14.24 37.69 -13.81
N LYS A 393 14.12 38.40 -12.69
CA LYS A 393 14.65 37.95 -11.41
C LYS A 393 14.06 36.58 -11.09
N ASN A 394 14.91 35.63 -10.71
CA ASN A 394 14.46 34.30 -10.40
C ASN A 394 13.77 34.25 -9.03
N VAL A 395 12.43 34.26 -9.04
CA VAL A 395 11.56 34.12 -7.87
C VAL A 395 10.66 32.90 -8.00
N ASP A 396 11.11 31.89 -8.76
CA ASP A 396 10.42 30.60 -8.99
C ASP A 396 8.99 30.73 -9.60
N SER A 397 8.65 31.91 -10.11
CA SER A 397 7.36 32.15 -10.78
C SER A 397 7.35 33.39 -11.66
N LEU A 398 6.44 33.38 -12.64
CA LEU A 398 6.14 34.51 -13.52
C LEU A 398 4.63 34.62 -13.74
N SER A 399 4.06 35.79 -13.50
CA SER A 399 2.68 36.09 -13.91
C SER A 399 2.64 36.32 -15.42
N TRP A 400 1.81 35.56 -16.12
CA TRP A 400 1.74 35.56 -17.58
C TRP A 400 0.28 35.61 -18.04
N THR A 401 -0.01 36.46 -19.01
CA THR A 401 -1.30 36.45 -19.73
C THR A 401 -0.98 36.08 -21.17
N PRO A 402 -1.38 34.90 -21.69
CA PRO A 402 -0.89 34.44 -22.99
C PRO A 402 -1.14 35.42 -24.14
N ALA A 403 -2.28 36.12 -24.14
CA ALA A 403 -2.61 37.14 -25.14
C ALA A 403 -1.62 38.32 -25.19
N SER A 404 -0.79 38.53 -24.16
CA SER A 404 0.24 39.58 -24.18
C SER A 404 1.53 39.16 -24.90
N THR A 405 1.67 37.89 -25.29
CA THR A 405 2.86 37.39 -25.98
C THR A 405 2.64 37.35 -27.48
N ASN A 406 3.65 37.82 -28.23
CA ASN A 406 3.62 37.82 -29.69
C ASN A 406 3.34 36.41 -30.23
N GLY A 407 2.54 36.29 -31.28
CA GLY A 407 2.19 35.02 -31.92
C GLY A 407 1.02 34.27 -31.29
N ILE A 408 0.67 34.52 -30.02
CA ILE A 408 -0.47 33.84 -29.37
C ILE A 408 -1.80 34.25 -30.02
N ASN A 409 -2.14 35.54 -30.12
CA ASN A 409 -3.45 35.96 -30.62
C ASN A 409 -3.76 35.50 -32.06
N SER A 410 -2.73 35.36 -32.90
CA SER A 410 -2.82 34.94 -34.30
C SER A 410 -2.56 33.44 -34.51
N MET A 411 -2.47 32.66 -33.43
CA MET A 411 -2.11 31.24 -33.51
C MET A 411 -3.18 30.42 -34.24
N ALA A 412 -2.73 29.63 -35.21
CA ALA A 412 -3.55 28.65 -35.91
C ALA A 412 -4.15 27.64 -34.93
N GLU A 413 -5.40 27.23 -35.15
CA GLU A 413 -6.13 26.33 -34.25
C GLU A 413 -5.41 25.01 -34.02
N SER A 414 -4.77 24.45 -35.05
CA SER A 414 -3.99 23.21 -34.99
C SER A 414 -2.72 23.27 -34.13
N LEU A 415 -2.32 24.45 -33.65
CA LEU A 415 -1.15 24.63 -32.78
C LEU A 415 -1.54 24.94 -31.34
N ARG A 416 -2.81 25.25 -31.08
CA ARG A 416 -3.28 25.75 -29.78
C ARG A 416 -3.18 24.72 -28.68
N ASP A 417 -3.23 23.44 -29.00
CA ASP A 417 -3.06 22.29 -28.09
C ASP A 417 -1.61 21.80 -27.96
N SER A 418 -0.69 22.45 -28.68
CA SER A 418 0.69 22.01 -28.87
C SER A 418 1.69 23.01 -28.30
N ILE A 419 1.42 23.54 -27.11
CA ILE A 419 2.22 24.60 -26.48
C ILE A 419 3.13 24.03 -25.39
N ARG A 420 4.39 24.48 -25.36
CA ARG A 420 5.32 24.23 -24.24
C ARG A 420 5.91 25.52 -23.69
N ILE A 421 6.20 25.55 -22.39
CA ILE A 421 7.01 26.61 -21.76
C ILE A 421 8.42 26.11 -21.59
N ARG A 422 9.40 27.00 -21.72
CA ARG A 422 10.79 26.77 -21.30
C ARG A 422 11.23 27.85 -20.34
N VAL A 423 11.95 27.45 -19.30
CA VAL A 423 12.65 28.34 -18.39
C VAL A 423 14.14 28.05 -18.51
N LYS A 424 14.93 29.06 -18.85
CA LYS A 424 16.38 28.95 -19.08
C LYS A 424 17.11 30.00 -18.25
N SER A 425 18.20 29.64 -17.57
CA SER A 425 19.08 30.62 -16.93
C SER A 425 19.65 31.57 -17.97
N THR A 426 19.91 32.83 -17.62
CA THR A 426 20.42 33.83 -18.58
C THR A 426 21.78 33.44 -19.19
N ASN A 427 22.64 32.76 -18.44
CA ASN A 427 23.89 32.18 -18.94
C ASN A 427 23.69 30.92 -19.81
N GLY A 428 22.44 30.47 -19.97
CA GLY A 428 22.07 29.30 -20.75
C GLY A 428 22.65 27.99 -20.26
N LYS A 429 23.12 27.87 -19.01
CA LYS A 429 23.69 26.61 -18.47
C LYS A 429 22.62 25.66 -17.91
N SER A 430 21.58 26.21 -17.32
CA SER A 430 20.49 25.45 -16.69
C SER A 430 19.19 25.78 -17.41
N ARG A 431 18.43 24.76 -17.77
CA ARG A 431 17.19 24.93 -18.50
C ARG A 431 16.29 23.75 -18.27
N ASP A 432 15.00 24.01 -18.37
CA ASP A 432 13.99 22.97 -18.41
C ASP A 432 12.78 23.47 -19.19
N MET A 433 11.95 22.54 -19.64
CA MET A 433 10.70 22.84 -20.33
C MET A 433 9.55 22.05 -19.74
N SER A 434 8.32 22.48 -20.03
CA SER A 434 7.11 21.73 -19.72
C SER A 434 7.27 20.29 -20.18
N GLY A 435 6.98 19.34 -19.28
CA GLY A 435 7.06 17.91 -19.55
C GLY A 435 6.23 17.51 -20.77
N TRP A 436 4.99 18.03 -20.88
CA TRP A 436 4.15 17.87 -22.06
C TRP A 436 3.57 19.17 -22.61
N TYR A 437 2.85 19.03 -23.72
CA TYR A 437 2.06 20.10 -24.33
C TYR A 437 0.82 20.43 -23.49
N PHE A 438 0.45 21.70 -23.48
CA PHE A 438 -0.81 22.21 -22.94
C PHE A 438 -1.54 23.04 -24.00
N GLU A 439 -2.81 23.30 -23.75
CA GLU A 439 -3.67 24.05 -24.66
C GLU A 439 -3.81 25.52 -24.23
N ILE A 440 -3.77 26.44 -25.19
CA ILE A 440 -4.23 27.82 -25.05
C ILE A 440 -5.57 27.97 -25.77
N SER A 441 -6.65 28.09 -25.00
CA SER A 441 -7.98 28.36 -25.52
C SER A 441 -8.12 29.83 -25.89
N HIS A 442 -8.63 30.08 -27.10
CA HIS A 442 -8.84 31.44 -27.62
C HIS A 442 -10.24 31.99 -27.36
N GLY A 443 -11.12 31.19 -26.74
CA GLY A 443 -12.55 31.47 -26.67
C GLY A 443 -13.19 31.32 -28.05
N GLY A 444 -14.02 30.30 -28.22
CA GLY A 444 -14.97 30.22 -29.32
C GLY A 444 -16.31 30.77 -28.84
N SER A 445 -16.86 31.74 -29.56
CA SER A 445 -18.30 31.97 -29.60
C SER A 445 -18.98 30.62 -29.79
N SER A 446 -19.78 30.22 -28.80
CA SER A 446 -20.78 29.17 -28.99
C SER A 446 -21.69 29.69 -30.10
N GLU A 447 -21.50 29.22 -31.33
CA GLU A 447 -22.59 29.30 -32.29
C GLU A 447 -23.73 28.41 -31.78
N VAL A 448 -24.93 28.96 -31.93
CA VAL A 448 -26.23 28.59 -31.35
C VAL A 448 -26.63 27.15 -31.60
#